data_AF-Q1QI68-F1
#
_entry.id   AF-Q1QI68-F1
#
_cell.length_a   1.000
_cell.length_b   1.000
_cell.length_c   1.000
_cell.angle_alpha   90.00
_cell.angle_beta   90.00
_cell.angle_gamma   90.00
#
_symmetry.space_group_name_H-M   'P 1'
#
loop_
_entity.id
_entity.type
_entity.pdbx_description
1 polymer ?
#
loop_
_entity_poly.entity_id
_entity_poly.type
_entity_poly.pdbx_seq_one_letter_code
_entity_poly.pdbx_strand_id
1 'polypeptide(L)'
;MTEPLTPPDLDLRDFQYMPIEITRLFGSQFHSLATDAEWRAGMILWLKSFHQVPAASIPDDDAALARLAEFGRDVRGWHKVRDVALRGWIKCSDGRLYHPVVADKALIAWIEKLGKRKSSEAGNAKRWGTTFDSTLIDNAISHAAGLLSALNPQSRTLSKKFVVASRCDPGGTKNDPGGTPADSPGGNPEIILVGSQEKDKGNGNGKGKGVNIARGAPAERPARAEASKPKRSKPATAPMPDRASPEFAALKAAFCDYGRTKQLPDQIIADEFEGFTGHHQAKGSVFADWAAAGQNWLRRARQFSQPRSGAPNGRPQI
;
A
#
# COMPACT_ATOMS: atom_id res chain seq x y z
N MET A 1 -21.44 -1.23 25.59
CA MET A 1 -20.75 -0.06 24.98
C MET A 1 -20.18 -0.52 23.64
N THR A 2 -19.90 0.38 22.70
CA THR A 2 -19.28 0.00 21.42
C THR A 2 -17.79 -0.25 21.62
N GLU A 3 -17.27 -1.38 21.13
CA GLU A 3 -15.83 -1.65 21.16
C GLU A 3 -15.04 -0.72 20.21
N PRO A 4 -13.75 -0.47 20.45
CA PRO A 4 -12.92 0.35 19.57
C PRO A 4 -12.92 -0.16 18.13
N LEU A 5 -13.01 0.76 17.16
CA LEU A 5 -13.12 0.40 15.74
C LEU A 5 -11.78 0.03 15.09
N THR A 6 -10.67 0.25 15.78
CA THR A 6 -9.32 -0.14 15.36
C THR A 6 -8.52 -0.72 16.53
N PRO A 7 -7.53 -1.60 16.27
CA PRO A 7 -6.64 -2.11 17.30
C PRO A 7 -5.92 -0.98 18.05
N PRO A 8 -5.66 -1.12 19.36
CA PRO A 8 -5.07 -0.05 20.17
C PRO A 8 -3.64 0.35 19.72
N ASP A 9 -2.94 -0.57 19.08
CA ASP A 9 -1.57 -0.43 18.57
C ASP A 9 -1.51 -0.01 17.10
N LEU A 10 -2.66 0.25 16.46
CA LEU A 10 -2.70 0.65 15.05
C LEU A 10 -2.08 2.04 14.88
N ASP A 11 -0.84 2.06 14.39
CA ASP A 11 -0.03 3.26 14.15
C ASP A 11 0.29 3.43 12.66
N LEU A 12 -0.16 4.55 12.10
CA LEU A 12 0.02 4.97 10.71
C LEU A 12 0.73 6.32 10.58
N ARG A 13 1.40 6.82 11.63
CA ARG A 13 2.11 8.12 11.59
C ARG A 13 3.24 8.18 10.55
N ASP A 14 3.71 7.01 10.08
CA ASP A 14 4.67 6.86 8.98
C ASP A 14 4.04 7.01 7.59
N PHE A 15 2.71 7.09 7.47
CA PHE A 15 2.01 7.28 6.20
C PHE A 15 1.94 8.78 5.86
N GLN A 16 2.20 9.11 4.59
CA GLN A 16 2.17 10.50 4.13
C GLN A 16 0.78 10.96 3.69
N TYR A 17 -0.15 10.03 3.46
CA TYR A 17 -1.48 10.32 2.93
C TYR A 17 -2.53 9.36 3.47
N MET A 18 -3.78 9.83 3.52
CA MET A 18 -4.97 9.03 3.76
C MET A 18 -5.81 8.98 2.47
N PRO A 19 -6.29 7.79 2.02
CA PRO A 19 -7.19 7.73 0.88
C PRO A 19 -8.57 8.29 1.25
N ILE A 20 -9.08 9.22 0.43
CA ILE A 20 -10.44 9.78 0.53
C ILE A 20 -11.29 9.25 -0.61
N GLU A 21 -12.47 8.72 -0.30
CA GLU A 21 -13.47 8.34 -1.30
C GLU A 21 -14.29 9.55 -1.71
N ILE A 22 -13.92 10.16 -2.83
CA ILE A 22 -14.50 11.41 -3.35
C ILE A 22 -16.03 11.32 -3.47
N THR A 23 -16.54 10.28 -4.15
CA THR A 23 -18.00 10.11 -4.36
C THR A 23 -18.74 9.92 -3.04
N ARG A 24 -18.16 9.17 -2.10
CA ARG A 24 -18.77 8.93 -0.78
C ARG A 24 -18.78 10.19 0.07
N LEU A 25 -17.70 10.97 0.03
CA LEU A 25 -17.59 12.23 0.78
C LEU A 25 -18.60 13.26 0.26
N PHE A 26 -18.59 13.55 -1.04
CA PHE A 26 -19.46 14.57 -1.62
C PHE A 26 -20.93 14.11 -1.72
N GLY A 27 -21.20 12.79 -1.69
CA GLY A 27 -22.55 12.25 -1.55
C GLY A 27 -23.03 12.12 -0.09
N SER A 28 -22.21 12.49 0.89
CA SER A 28 -22.57 12.32 2.30
C SER A 28 -23.47 13.45 2.80
N GLN A 29 -24.33 13.11 3.75
CA GLN A 29 -25.16 14.11 4.43
C GLN A 29 -24.31 15.10 5.25
N PHE A 30 -23.10 14.74 5.67
CA PHE A 30 -22.14 15.67 6.28
C PHE A 30 -21.81 16.81 5.32
N HIS A 31 -21.48 16.49 4.06
CA HIS A 31 -21.21 17.50 3.04
C HIS A 31 -22.43 18.37 2.73
N SER A 32 -23.63 17.79 2.71
CA SER A 32 -24.86 18.54 2.39
C SER A 32 -25.31 19.52 3.48
N LEU A 33 -25.00 19.24 4.76
CA LEU A 33 -25.49 20.05 5.89
C LEU A 33 -24.46 21.06 6.39
N ALA A 34 -23.17 20.75 6.27
CA ALA A 34 -22.12 21.53 6.92
C ALA A 34 -21.95 22.91 6.26
N THR A 35 -21.85 23.93 7.10
CA THR A 35 -21.26 25.22 6.74
C THR A 35 -19.77 25.08 6.45
N ASP A 36 -19.15 26.08 5.82
CA ASP A 36 -17.71 26.06 5.51
C ASP A 36 -16.83 25.81 6.75
N ALA A 37 -17.20 26.41 7.90
CA ALA A 37 -16.46 26.26 9.15
C ALA A 37 -16.60 24.84 9.73
N GLU A 38 -17.80 24.28 9.71
CA GLU A 38 -18.09 22.92 10.16
C GLU A 38 -17.43 21.89 9.24
N TRP A 39 -17.49 22.11 7.93
CA TRP A 39 -16.89 21.23 6.93
C TRP A 39 -15.37 21.20 7.08
N ARG A 40 -14.73 22.37 7.20
CA ARG A 40 -13.29 22.49 7.47
C ARG A 40 -12.91 21.74 8.76
N ALA A 41 -13.64 21.98 9.85
CA ALA A 41 -13.37 21.35 11.14
C ALA A 41 -13.50 19.83 11.06
N GLY A 42 -14.61 19.32 10.53
CA GLY A 42 -14.86 17.88 10.39
C GLY A 42 -13.83 17.18 9.49
N MET A 43 -13.48 17.81 8.36
CA MET A 43 -12.45 17.28 7.46
C MET A 43 -11.08 17.21 8.15
N ILE A 44 -10.69 18.25 8.90
CA ILE A 44 -9.43 18.24 9.67
C ILE A 44 -9.42 17.11 10.69
N LEU A 45 -10.53 16.89 11.41
CA LEU A 45 -10.63 15.80 12.39
C LEU A 45 -10.46 14.44 11.71
N TRP A 46 -11.08 14.21 10.55
CA TRP A 46 -10.89 12.97 9.78
C TRP A 46 -9.41 12.77 9.44
N LEU A 47 -8.78 13.77 8.83
CA LEU A 47 -7.38 13.71 8.40
C LEU A 47 -6.42 13.47 9.57
N LYS A 48 -6.60 14.19 10.68
CA LYS A 48 -5.72 14.07 11.84
C LYS A 48 -5.93 12.79 12.63
N SER A 49 -7.16 12.28 12.69
CA SER A 49 -7.47 11.02 13.36
C SER A 49 -6.74 9.83 12.72
N PHE A 50 -6.48 9.88 11.41
CA PHE A 50 -5.73 8.85 10.69
C PHE A 50 -4.29 8.68 11.19
N HIS A 51 -3.72 9.69 11.86
CA HIS A 51 -2.38 9.62 12.46
C HIS A 51 -2.40 9.62 13.99
N GLN A 52 -3.57 9.51 14.62
CA GLN A 52 -3.65 9.22 16.04
C GLN A 52 -3.24 7.76 16.30
N VAL A 53 -2.94 7.46 17.56
CA VAL A 53 -2.78 6.07 18.03
C VAL A 53 -3.79 5.89 19.16
N PRO A 54 -4.85 5.08 18.97
CA PRO A 54 -5.14 4.25 17.79
C PRO A 54 -5.58 5.09 16.58
N ALA A 55 -5.23 4.71 15.35
CA ALA A 55 -5.68 5.50 14.19
C ALA A 55 -7.20 5.43 13.99
N ALA A 56 -7.74 6.47 13.36
CA ALA A 56 -9.18 6.76 13.22
C ALA A 56 -9.91 7.17 14.51
N SER A 57 -9.17 7.39 15.59
CA SER A 57 -9.69 7.87 16.86
C SER A 57 -9.31 9.33 17.14
N ILE A 58 -10.08 10.02 17.97
CA ILE A 58 -9.76 11.32 18.56
C ILE A 58 -10.17 11.32 20.05
N PRO A 59 -9.59 12.18 20.89
CA PRO A 59 -10.02 12.31 22.29
C PRO A 59 -11.47 12.83 22.39
N ASP A 60 -12.17 12.43 23.45
CA ASP A 60 -13.50 12.96 23.81
C ASP A 60 -13.39 14.07 24.87
N ASP A 61 -12.65 15.14 24.52
CA ASP A 61 -12.45 16.33 25.37
C ASP A 61 -12.45 17.59 24.50
N ASP A 62 -13.26 18.58 24.85
CA ASP A 62 -13.47 19.76 23.99
C ASP A 62 -12.24 20.65 23.86
N ALA A 63 -11.37 20.73 24.87
CA ALA A 63 -10.13 21.48 24.77
C ALA A 63 -9.14 20.82 23.80
N ALA A 64 -9.03 19.48 23.86
CA ALA A 64 -8.22 18.71 22.93
C ALA A 64 -8.80 18.75 21.50
N LEU A 65 -10.13 18.62 21.36
CA LEU A 65 -10.83 18.68 20.09
C LEU A 65 -10.72 20.05 19.41
N ALA A 66 -10.84 21.15 20.18
CA ALA A 66 -10.65 22.50 19.64
C ALA A 66 -9.24 22.69 19.05
N ARG A 67 -8.20 22.19 19.74
CA ARG A 67 -6.83 22.19 19.19
C ARG A 67 -6.72 21.32 17.94
N LEU A 68 -7.30 20.13 17.98
CA LEU A 68 -7.24 19.19 16.86
C LEU A 68 -7.95 19.76 15.61
N ALA A 69 -9.09 20.42 15.77
CA ALA A 69 -9.87 21.05 14.71
C ALA A 69 -9.34 22.43 14.24
N GLU A 70 -8.14 22.84 14.70
CA GLU A 70 -7.51 24.13 14.35
C GLU A 70 -8.27 25.36 14.86
N PHE A 71 -8.94 25.27 16.00
CA PHE A 71 -9.45 26.42 16.77
C PHE A 71 -8.48 26.86 17.88
N GLY A 72 -7.46 26.04 18.18
CA GLY A 72 -6.45 26.36 19.18
C GLY A 72 -7.05 26.46 20.59
N ARG A 73 -7.09 27.66 21.16
CA ARG A 73 -7.68 27.94 22.48
C ARG A 73 -9.13 28.43 22.41
N ASP A 74 -9.67 28.66 21.21
CA ASP A 74 -11.05 29.14 21.03
C ASP A 74 -12.06 27.98 21.14
N VAL A 75 -12.26 27.52 22.37
CA VAL A 75 -13.24 26.46 22.68
C VAL A 75 -14.67 26.93 22.41
N ARG A 76 -14.96 28.23 22.56
CA ARG A 76 -16.28 28.80 22.25
C ARG A 76 -16.58 28.73 20.75
N GLY A 77 -15.60 29.02 19.90
CA GLY A 77 -15.70 28.84 18.45
C GLY A 77 -15.88 27.37 18.07
N TRP A 78 -15.13 26.47 18.71
CA TRP A 78 -15.31 25.02 18.54
C TRP A 78 -16.74 24.56 18.85
N HIS A 79 -17.31 24.97 19.98
CA HIS A 79 -18.67 24.56 20.37
C HIS A 79 -19.73 24.94 19.32
N LYS A 80 -19.55 26.02 18.56
CA LYS A 80 -20.50 26.42 17.51
C LYS A 80 -20.53 25.47 16.32
N VAL A 81 -19.45 24.75 16.05
CA VAL A 81 -19.32 23.83 14.90
C VAL A 81 -19.29 22.36 15.31
N ARG A 82 -19.12 22.09 16.61
CA ARG A 82 -18.83 20.77 17.18
C ARG A 82 -19.80 19.70 16.72
N ASP A 83 -21.10 19.96 16.80
CA ASP A 83 -22.12 18.93 16.58
C ASP A 83 -22.10 18.42 15.13
N VAL A 84 -21.90 19.30 14.16
CA VAL A 84 -21.79 18.92 12.74
C VAL A 84 -20.40 18.36 12.43
N ALA A 85 -19.33 18.93 13.00
CA ALA A 85 -17.96 18.44 12.82
C ALA A 85 -17.74 17.03 13.41
N LEU A 86 -18.43 16.70 14.50
CA LEU A 86 -18.44 15.39 15.15
C LEU A 86 -19.55 14.45 14.64
N ARG A 87 -20.19 14.79 13.53
CA ARG A 87 -21.17 13.91 12.92
C ARG A 87 -20.55 12.58 12.51
N GLY A 88 -21.18 11.47 12.93
CA GLY A 88 -20.75 10.11 12.59
C GLY A 88 -19.61 9.57 13.45
N TRP A 89 -19.12 10.35 14.42
CA TRP A 89 -18.19 9.87 15.42
C TRP A 89 -18.91 9.05 16.48
N ILE A 90 -18.28 7.97 16.93
CA ILE A 90 -18.84 7.01 17.88
C ILE A 90 -17.93 6.95 19.11
N LYS A 91 -18.49 7.18 20.29
CA LYS A 91 -17.76 6.97 21.54
C LYS A 91 -17.64 5.48 21.83
N CYS A 92 -16.41 5.00 21.93
CA CYS A 92 -16.10 3.60 22.21
C CYS A 92 -15.77 3.38 23.70
N SER A 93 -15.67 2.11 24.10
CA SER A 93 -15.42 1.67 25.49
C SER A 93 -14.08 2.16 26.07
N ASP A 94 -13.13 2.53 25.22
CA ASP A 94 -11.83 3.10 25.60
C ASP A 94 -11.87 4.62 25.88
N GLY A 95 -13.07 5.22 25.81
CA GLY A 95 -13.28 6.65 26.06
C GLY A 95 -12.90 7.56 24.89
N ARG A 96 -12.59 7.01 23.72
CA ARG A 96 -12.24 7.79 22.52
C ARG A 96 -13.40 7.83 21.53
N LEU A 97 -13.38 8.83 20.66
CA LEU A 97 -14.33 8.95 19.54
C LEU A 97 -13.69 8.35 18.29
N TYR A 98 -14.39 7.44 17.62
CA TYR A 98 -13.95 6.80 16.38
C TYR A 98 -14.84 7.18 15.20
N HIS A 99 -14.24 7.37 14.03
CA HIS A 99 -14.99 7.61 12.80
C HIS A 99 -14.98 6.36 11.88
N PRO A 100 -16.12 5.70 11.62
CA PRO A 100 -16.18 4.45 10.85
C PRO A 100 -15.55 4.54 9.45
N VAL A 101 -15.72 5.68 8.76
CA VAL A 101 -15.13 5.89 7.43
C VAL A 101 -13.60 5.95 7.48
N VAL A 102 -13.04 6.56 8.53
CA VAL A 102 -11.58 6.64 8.68
C VAL A 102 -11.04 5.31 9.17
N ALA A 103 -11.77 4.61 10.06
CA ALA A 103 -11.41 3.29 10.57
C ALA A 103 -11.31 2.24 9.45
N ASP A 104 -12.26 2.22 8.50
CA ASP A 104 -12.18 1.38 7.29
C ASP A 104 -10.86 1.60 6.53
N LYS A 105 -10.44 2.87 6.33
CA LYS A 105 -9.18 3.18 5.63
C LYS A 105 -7.95 2.84 6.46
N ALA A 106 -7.99 3.10 7.76
CA ALA A 106 -6.91 2.79 8.68
C ALA A 106 -6.65 1.28 8.77
N LEU A 107 -7.70 0.47 8.91
CA LEU A 107 -7.59 -0.99 8.94
C LEU A 107 -7.04 -1.55 7.63
N ILE A 108 -7.51 -1.05 6.48
CA ILE A 108 -6.96 -1.45 5.18
C ILE A 108 -5.46 -1.15 5.12
N ALA A 109 -5.04 0.06 5.48
CA ALA A 109 -3.63 0.46 5.48
C ALA A 109 -2.78 -0.39 6.44
N TRP A 110 -3.31 -0.65 7.64
CA TRP A 110 -2.66 -1.45 8.67
C TRP A 110 -2.45 -2.90 8.24
N ILE A 111 -3.47 -3.55 7.68
CA ILE A 111 -3.38 -4.91 7.17
C ILE A 111 -2.32 -5.01 6.05
N GLU A 112 -2.25 -4.03 5.15
CA GLU A 112 -1.18 -3.98 4.15
C GLU A 112 0.21 -3.78 4.75
N LYS A 113 0.32 -2.92 5.77
CA LYS A 113 1.58 -2.67 6.49
C LYS A 113 2.08 -3.96 7.15
N LEU A 114 1.21 -4.67 7.85
CA LEU A 114 1.52 -5.96 8.47
C LEU A 114 1.88 -7.03 7.44
N GLY A 115 1.15 -7.14 6.33
CA GLY A 115 1.46 -8.08 5.25
C GLY A 115 2.83 -7.84 4.59
N LYS A 116 3.21 -6.57 4.41
CA LYS A 116 4.55 -6.20 3.95
C LYS A 116 5.62 -6.56 4.97
N ARG A 117 5.40 -6.23 6.25
CA ARG A 117 6.31 -6.58 7.35
C ARG A 117 6.57 -8.09 7.40
N LYS A 118 5.51 -8.91 7.39
CA LYS A 118 5.59 -10.38 7.34
C LYS A 118 6.45 -10.87 6.17
N SER A 119 6.22 -10.32 4.97
CA SER A 119 6.94 -10.73 3.76
C SER A 119 8.43 -10.35 3.81
N SER A 120 8.74 -9.15 4.35
CA SER A 120 10.11 -8.66 4.52
C SER A 120 10.88 -9.47 5.56
N GLU A 121 10.27 -9.74 6.71
CA GLU A 121 10.90 -10.52 7.79
C GLU A 121 11.15 -11.97 7.34
N ALA A 122 10.18 -12.62 6.67
CA ALA A 122 10.39 -13.94 6.07
C ALA A 122 11.52 -13.95 5.02
N GLY A 123 11.62 -12.90 4.21
CA GLY A 123 12.70 -12.72 3.24
C GLY A 123 14.07 -12.55 3.90
N ASN A 124 14.15 -11.77 4.97
CA ASN A 124 15.37 -11.55 5.74
C ASN A 124 15.81 -12.83 6.45
N ALA A 125 14.89 -13.55 7.08
CA ALA A 125 15.14 -14.85 7.69
C ALA A 125 15.78 -15.83 6.70
N LYS A 126 15.20 -15.93 5.50
CA LYS A 126 15.77 -16.77 4.44
C LYS A 126 17.16 -16.32 3.98
N ARG A 127 17.41 -15.01 3.92
CA ARG A 127 18.71 -14.44 3.46
C ARG A 127 19.83 -14.64 4.49
N TRP A 128 19.50 -14.52 5.77
CA TRP A 128 20.48 -14.52 6.86
C TRP A 128 20.47 -15.83 7.67
N GLY A 129 19.69 -16.82 7.25
CA GLY A 129 19.61 -18.11 7.93
C GLY A 129 18.99 -18.04 9.33
N THR A 130 18.22 -16.99 9.63
CA THR A 130 17.54 -16.84 10.93
C THR A 130 16.12 -17.43 10.86
N THR A 131 15.55 -17.73 12.01
CA THR A 131 14.14 -18.17 12.11
C THR A 131 13.23 -16.96 12.24
N PHE A 132 12.08 -16.99 11.56
CA PHE A 132 11.04 -15.97 11.66
C PHE A 132 9.73 -16.62 12.11
N ASP A 133 9.24 -16.19 13.26
CA ASP A 133 7.91 -16.53 13.77
C ASP A 133 6.89 -15.48 13.35
N SER A 134 5.89 -15.87 12.55
CA SER A 134 4.85 -14.97 12.06
C SER A 134 3.59 -14.93 12.91
N THR A 135 3.50 -15.71 14.00
CA THR A 135 2.28 -15.87 14.81
C THR A 135 1.69 -14.54 15.27
N LEU A 136 2.51 -13.65 15.84
CA LEU A 136 2.05 -12.33 16.31
C LEU A 136 1.52 -11.46 15.16
N ILE A 137 2.16 -11.49 14.00
CA ILE A 137 1.73 -10.72 12.83
C ILE A 137 0.44 -11.31 12.24
N ASP A 138 0.31 -12.63 12.23
CA ASP A 138 -0.89 -13.32 11.78
C ASP A 138 -2.08 -13.03 12.68
N ASN A 139 -1.89 -13.07 14.00
CA ASN A 139 -2.92 -12.68 14.97
C ASN A 139 -3.35 -11.22 14.79
N ALA A 140 -2.39 -10.31 14.60
CA ALA A 140 -2.69 -8.90 14.37
C ALA A 140 -3.45 -8.67 13.04
N ILE A 141 -3.07 -9.36 11.95
CA ILE A 141 -3.79 -9.33 10.67
C ILE A 141 -5.21 -9.87 10.85
N SER A 142 -5.38 -10.98 11.56
CA SER A 142 -6.69 -11.61 11.79
C SER A 142 -7.62 -10.73 12.62
N HIS A 143 -7.10 -10.14 13.70
CA HIS A 143 -7.87 -9.20 14.52
C HIS A 143 -8.31 -7.97 13.72
N ALA A 144 -7.38 -7.32 12.99
CA ALA A 144 -7.71 -6.17 12.16
C ALA A 144 -8.67 -6.53 11.00
N ALA A 145 -8.54 -7.72 10.42
CA ALA A 145 -9.46 -8.21 9.39
C ALA A 145 -10.86 -8.48 9.94
N GLY A 146 -10.99 -8.93 11.20
CA GLY A 146 -12.27 -9.07 11.90
C GLY A 146 -12.99 -7.72 12.03
N LEU A 147 -12.29 -6.70 12.53
CA LEU A 147 -12.81 -5.34 12.64
C LEU A 147 -13.19 -4.75 11.27
N LEU A 148 -12.35 -4.98 10.24
CA LEU A 148 -12.63 -4.51 8.89
C LEU A 148 -13.85 -5.21 8.29
N SER A 149 -14.02 -6.51 8.56
CA SER A 149 -15.20 -7.26 8.10
C SER A 149 -16.49 -6.76 8.75
N ALA A 150 -16.44 -6.31 10.00
CA ALA A 150 -17.59 -5.71 10.68
C ALA A 150 -17.95 -4.33 10.10
N LEU A 151 -16.96 -3.52 9.71
CA LEU A 151 -17.19 -2.19 9.13
C LEU A 151 -17.51 -2.20 7.63
N ASN A 152 -16.84 -3.07 6.87
CA ASN A 152 -16.88 -3.11 5.42
C ASN A 152 -16.63 -4.55 4.91
N PRO A 153 -17.64 -5.43 4.94
CA PRO A 153 -17.49 -6.83 4.54
C PRO A 153 -17.15 -7.00 3.05
N GLN A 154 -17.35 -5.96 2.23
CA GLN A 154 -17.04 -5.96 0.80
C GLN A 154 -15.60 -5.51 0.49
N SER A 155 -14.79 -5.21 1.52
CA SER A 155 -13.42 -4.74 1.33
C SER A 155 -12.56 -5.79 0.61
N ARG A 156 -11.97 -5.41 -0.53
CA ARG A 156 -11.05 -6.27 -1.31
C ARG A 156 -9.82 -6.73 -0.52
N THR A 157 -9.46 -6.02 0.53
CA THR A 157 -8.37 -6.41 1.44
C THR A 157 -8.66 -7.75 2.12
N LEU A 158 -9.92 -8.02 2.46
CA LEU A 158 -10.34 -9.28 3.11
C LEU A 158 -10.12 -10.52 2.22
N SER A 159 -10.14 -10.35 0.90
CA SER A 159 -9.93 -11.43 -0.07
C SER A 159 -8.46 -11.67 -0.41
N LYS A 160 -7.52 -10.90 0.15
CA LYS A 160 -6.09 -11.08 -0.15
C LYS A 160 -5.58 -12.39 0.47
N LYS A 161 -4.77 -13.12 -0.29
CA LYS A 161 -4.28 -14.46 0.11
C LYS A 161 -3.63 -14.47 1.49
N PHE A 162 -2.79 -13.48 1.81
CA PHE A 162 -2.13 -13.43 3.11
C PHE A 162 -3.11 -13.17 4.25
N VAL A 163 -4.17 -12.39 4.01
CA VAL A 163 -5.24 -12.13 5.00
C VAL A 163 -6.06 -13.39 5.23
N VAL A 164 -6.44 -14.09 4.15
CA VAL A 164 -7.17 -15.37 4.25
C VAL A 164 -6.32 -16.40 4.99
N ALA A 165 -5.02 -16.49 4.68
CA ALA A 165 -4.11 -17.41 5.35
C ALA A 165 -3.96 -17.12 6.86
N SER A 166 -3.86 -15.85 7.27
CA SER A 166 -3.78 -15.49 8.68
C SER A 166 -5.07 -15.81 9.45
N ARG A 167 -6.24 -15.73 8.79
CA ARG A 167 -7.56 -16.00 9.40
C ARG A 167 -7.88 -17.49 9.56
N CYS A 168 -7.21 -18.35 8.81
CA CYS A 168 -7.35 -19.79 8.99
C CYS A 168 -6.46 -20.18 10.18
N ASP A 169 -7.07 -20.59 11.28
CA ASP A 169 -6.32 -21.18 12.39
C ASP A 169 -5.41 -22.29 11.86
N PRO A 170 -4.15 -22.37 12.31
CA PRO A 170 -3.33 -23.56 12.09
C PRO A 170 -3.95 -24.83 12.74
N GLY A 171 -5.00 -24.67 13.55
CA GLY A 171 -5.82 -25.74 14.12
C GLY A 171 -6.99 -26.22 13.25
N GLY A 172 -7.07 -25.80 11.97
CA GLY A 172 -8.00 -26.37 11.00
C GLY A 172 -7.65 -27.81 10.64
N THR A 173 -7.82 -28.73 11.60
CA THR A 173 -7.90 -30.17 11.34
C THR A 173 -8.93 -30.40 10.24
N LYS A 174 -8.52 -31.13 9.20
CA LYS A 174 -9.47 -31.85 8.35
C LYS A 174 -10.46 -32.56 9.30
N ASN A 175 -11.75 -32.33 9.07
CA ASN A 175 -12.86 -32.86 9.86
C ASN A 175 -12.61 -34.31 10.30
N ASP A 176 -12.48 -34.53 11.60
CA ASP A 176 -12.89 -35.75 12.29
C ASP A 176 -13.87 -35.34 13.41
N PRO A 177 -15.01 -36.04 13.59
CA PRO A 177 -16.04 -35.65 14.52
C PRO A 177 -15.73 -36.16 15.93
N GLY A 178 -15.51 -35.25 16.88
CA GLY A 178 -15.62 -35.56 18.31
C GLY A 178 -14.67 -34.79 19.21
N GLY A 179 -15.22 -33.99 20.14
CA GLY A 179 -14.51 -33.60 21.37
C GLY A 179 -14.60 -32.12 21.76
N THR A 180 -15.54 -31.85 22.66
CA THR A 180 -15.87 -30.66 23.48
C THR A 180 -14.68 -29.94 24.17
N PRO A 181 -14.77 -28.63 24.52
CA PRO A 181 -13.63 -27.72 24.72
C PRO A 181 -13.14 -27.62 26.17
N ALA A 182 -11.92 -27.10 26.36
CA ALA A 182 -11.40 -26.71 27.66
C ALA A 182 -10.82 -25.28 27.62
N ASP A 183 -11.28 -24.48 28.58
CA ASP A 183 -10.95 -23.08 28.84
C ASP A 183 -9.46 -22.83 29.15
N SER A 184 -9.00 -21.60 28.85
CA SER A 184 -7.76 -21.02 29.42
C SER A 184 -8.05 -19.60 29.91
N PRO A 185 -7.63 -19.22 31.14
CA PRO A 185 -7.71 -17.84 31.61
C PRO A 185 -6.49 -17.02 31.20
N GLY A 186 -6.71 -15.71 31.11
CA GLY A 186 -5.85 -14.73 30.46
C GLY A 186 -4.54 -14.39 31.17
N GLY A 187 -3.65 -13.80 30.38
CA GLY A 187 -2.39 -13.19 30.83
C GLY A 187 -1.82 -12.32 29.73
N ASN A 188 -1.94 -11.01 29.88
CA ASN A 188 -1.36 -9.99 29.02
C ASN A 188 0.16 -9.92 29.25
N PRO A 189 0.98 -9.58 28.24
CA PRO A 189 2.15 -8.77 28.54
C PRO A 189 2.27 -7.55 27.62
N GLU A 190 2.32 -6.37 28.24
CA GLU A 190 2.92 -5.17 27.67
C GLU A 190 4.36 -5.44 27.28
N ILE A 191 4.76 -5.13 26.04
CA ILE A 191 6.17 -4.92 25.70
C ILE A 191 6.31 -3.66 24.83
N ILE A 192 6.99 -2.68 25.40
CA ILE A 192 7.46 -1.44 24.78
C ILE A 192 8.52 -1.80 23.72
N LEU A 193 8.34 -1.37 22.47
CA LEU A 193 9.38 -1.48 21.44
C LEU A 193 9.85 -0.09 20.98
N VAL A 194 11.01 0.31 21.50
CA VAL A 194 11.77 1.50 21.12
C VAL A 194 12.35 1.31 19.72
N GLY A 195 12.23 2.36 18.90
CA GLY A 195 12.58 2.36 17.49
C GLY A 195 14.08 2.33 17.19
N SER A 196 14.39 1.88 15.98
CA SER A 196 15.60 2.27 15.26
C SER A 196 15.19 2.59 13.84
N GLN A 197 15.24 3.89 13.51
CA GLN A 197 15.14 4.39 12.15
C GLN A 197 16.42 4.02 11.40
N GLU A 198 16.27 3.50 10.18
CA GLU A 198 17.17 3.89 9.11
C GLU A 198 16.41 4.01 7.77
N LYS A 199 16.62 5.19 7.18
CA LYS A 199 16.12 5.81 5.94
C LYS A 199 15.66 4.85 4.82
N ASP A 200 14.35 4.88 4.57
CA ASP A 200 13.72 4.34 3.36
C ASP A 200 13.66 5.42 2.25
N LYS A 201 14.22 5.10 1.07
CA LYS A 201 14.00 5.84 -0.18
C LYS A 201 12.92 5.06 -0.95
N GLY A 202 11.69 5.54 -0.84
CA GLY A 202 10.52 4.93 -1.45
C GLY A 202 10.49 4.94 -2.98
N ASN A 203 9.81 3.93 -3.55
CA ASN A 203 8.71 4.03 -4.52
C ASN A 203 8.38 2.59 -4.97
N GLY A 204 7.16 2.07 -4.98
CA GLY A 204 5.90 2.69 -5.41
C GLY A 204 5.64 2.32 -6.88
N ASN A 205 4.92 1.22 -7.15
CA ASN A 205 4.06 1.18 -8.34
C ASN A 205 2.93 0.14 -8.27
N GLY A 206 1.70 0.64 -8.35
CA GLY A 206 0.47 -0.13 -8.57
C GLY A 206 0.25 -0.40 -10.06
N LYS A 207 -0.37 -1.55 -10.37
CA LYS A 207 -0.81 -1.91 -11.71
C LYS A 207 -2.31 -1.66 -11.84
N GLY A 208 -2.70 -0.67 -12.64
CA GLY A 208 -4.06 -0.54 -13.17
C GLY A 208 -4.27 -1.50 -14.35
N LYS A 209 -5.38 -2.25 -14.33
CA LYS A 209 -5.86 -3.05 -15.46
C LYS A 209 -7.00 -2.29 -16.14
N GLY A 210 -6.86 -2.08 -17.44
CA GLY A 210 -7.93 -1.55 -18.30
C GLY A 210 -9.03 -2.57 -18.56
N VAL A 211 -10.25 -2.06 -18.61
CA VAL A 211 -11.54 -2.73 -18.83
C VAL A 211 -11.72 -3.07 -20.32
N ASN A 212 -12.25 -4.25 -20.63
CA ASN A 212 -12.78 -4.59 -21.96
C ASN A 212 -14.31 -4.65 -21.89
N ILE A 213 -14.97 -3.90 -22.76
CA ILE A 213 -16.42 -3.90 -22.97
C ILE A 213 -16.75 -4.90 -24.08
N ALA A 214 -17.74 -5.75 -23.83
CA ALA A 214 -18.28 -6.73 -24.77
C ALA A 214 -19.42 -6.13 -25.61
N ARG A 215 -19.56 -6.57 -26.87
CA ARG A 215 -20.84 -6.55 -27.60
C ARG A 215 -20.82 -7.50 -28.82
N GLY A 216 -21.88 -8.32 -28.92
CA GLY A 216 -22.49 -8.77 -30.18
C GLY A 216 -22.10 -10.16 -30.72
N ALA A 217 -23.07 -11.08 -30.75
CA ALA A 217 -23.13 -12.30 -31.58
C ALA A 217 -24.49 -12.30 -32.32
N PRO A 218 -24.87 -13.26 -33.19
CA PRO A 218 -24.12 -14.33 -33.88
C PRO A 218 -24.42 -14.42 -35.41
N ALA A 219 -23.67 -15.24 -36.16
CA ALA A 219 -24.12 -15.84 -37.44
C ALA A 219 -23.35 -17.15 -37.73
N GLU A 220 -24.04 -18.12 -38.35
CA GLU A 220 -23.72 -19.55 -38.41
C GLU A 220 -22.69 -19.99 -39.50
N ARG A 221 -21.82 -20.94 -39.10
CA ARG A 221 -21.23 -22.16 -39.75
C ARG A 221 -20.86 -22.18 -41.27
N PRO A 222 -19.73 -22.82 -41.66
CA PRO A 222 -19.60 -24.30 -41.58
C PRO A 222 -18.25 -24.85 -41.09
N ALA A 223 -18.27 -26.16 -40.79
CA ALA A 223 -17.22 -26.95 -40.18
C ALA A 223 -15.99 -27.15 -41.07
N ARG A 224 -14.79 -27.01 -40.50
CA ARG A 224 -13.54 -27.53 -41.09
C ARG A 224 -12.50 -27.88 -40.02
N ALA A 225 -12.11 -29.15 -40.04
CA ALA A 225 -10.92 -29.84 -39.51
C ALA A 225 -10.14 -29.19 -38.34
N GLU A 226 -10.07 -29.92 -37.23
CA GLU A 226 -9.15 -29.67 -36.11
C GLU A 226 -7.69 -29.76 -36.57
N ALA A 227 -6.99 -28.62 -36.56
CA ALA A 227 -5.54 -28.55 -36.57
C ALA A 227 -5.08 -27.99 -35.22
N SER A 228 -4.48 -28.86 -34.41
CA SER A 228 -3.87 -28.54 -33.11
C SER A 228 -2.81 -27.45 -33.24
N LYS A 229 -3.08 -26.25 -32.71
CA LYS A 229 -2.09 -25.16 -32.61
C LYS A 229 -1.02 -25.52 -31.57
N PRO A 230 0.28 -25.34 -31.85
CA PRO A 230 1.32 -25.63 -30.88
C PRO A 230 1.27 -24.63 -29.72
N LYS A 231 1.37 -25.14 -28.49
CA LYS A 231 1.52 -24.35 -27.26
C LYS A 231 2.79 -23.49 -27.37
N ARG A 232 2.65 -22.17 -27.41
CA ARG A 232 3.78 -21.23 -27.25
C ARG A 232 4.44 -21.48 -25.90
N SER A 233 5.68 -22.00 -25.92
CA SER A 233 6.53 -22.09 -24.73
C SER A 233 6.94 -20.69 -24.26
N LYS A 234 7.14 -20.53 -22.95
CA LYS A 234 7.70 -19.28 -22.39
C LYS A 234 9.16 -19.17 -22.86
N PRO A 235 9.63 -17.97 -23.28
CA PRO A 235 11.02 -17.80 -23.69
C PRO A 235 11.95 -18.09 -22.50
N ALA A 236 13.02 -18.84 -22.75
CA ALA A 236 14.03 -19.16 -21.75
C ALA A 236 14.70 -17.86 -21.27
N THR A 237 14.87 -17.72 -19.95
CA THR A 237 15.57 -16.57 -19.35
C THR A 237 17.03 -16.93 -19.11
N ALA A 238 17.94 -16.06 -19.56
CA ALA A 238 19.38 -16.24 -19.41
C ALA A 238 19.97 -15.19 -18.45
N PRO A 239 21.06 -15.52 -17.74
CA PRO A 239 21.84 -14.53 -16.99
C PRO A 239 22.50 -13.51 -17.93
N MET A 240 23.11 -12.46 -17.36
CA MET A 240 23.84 -11.45 -18.12
C MET A 240 24.96 -12.15 -18.93
N PRO A 241 25.09 -11.88 -20.24
CA PRO A 241 26.17 -12.44 -21.04
C PRO A 241 27.55 -12.07 -20.48
N ASP A 242 28.52 -12.96 -20.64
CA ASP A 242 29.91 -12.72 -20.26
C ASP A 242 30.48 -11.55 -21.07
N ARG A 243 31.28 -10.67 -20.44
CA ARG A 243 31.84 -9.47 -21.08
C ARG A 243 32.72 -9.79 -22.28
N ALA A 244 33.34 -10.97 -22.29
CA ALA A 244 34.15 -11.45 -23.42
C ALA A 244 33.32 -12.13 -24.53
N SER A 245 32.02 -12.34 -24.32
CA SER A 245 31.17 -13.05 -25.28
C SER A 245 30.74 -12.17 -26.46
N PRO A 246 30.53 -12.77 -27.64
CA PRO A 246 29.94 -12.07 -28.78
C PRO A 246 28.51 -11.58 -28.49
N GLU A 247 27.78 -12.26 -27.60
CA GLU A 247 26.44 -11.86 -27.15
C GLU A 247 26.47 -10.54 -26.37
N PHE A 248 27.48 -10.34 -25.52
CA PHE A 248 27.67 -9.08 -24.80
C PHE A 248 28.04 -7.93 -25.76
N ALA A 249 28.87 -8.19 -26.76
CA ALA A 249 29.18 -7.21 -27.80
C ALA A 249 27.93 -6.81 -28.60
N ALA A 250 27.10 -7.78 -28.97
CA ALA A 250 25.82 -7.54 -29.64
C ALA A 250 24.83 -6.75 -28.75
N LEU A 251 24.76 -7.07 -27.46
CA LEU A 251 23.96 -6.33 -26.49
C LEU A 251 24.43 -4.88 -26.36
N LYS A 252 25.74 -4.65 -26.27
CA LYS A 252 26.34 -3.31 -26.23
C LYS A 252 25.99 -2.51 -27.49
N ALA A 253 26.11 -3.12 -28.67
CA ALA A 253 25.74 -2.48 -29.93
C ALA A 253 24.27 -2.08 -29.95
N ALA A 254 23.36 -3.00 -29.61
CA ALA A 254 21.92 -2.74 -29.57
C ALA A 254 21.53 -1.65 -28.55
N PHE A 255 22.21 -1.62 -27.40
CA PHE A 255 22.02 -0.58 -26.38
C PHE A 255 22.47 0.79 -26.88
N CYS A 256 23.65 0.85 -27.50
CA CYS A 256 24.18 2.08 -28.08
C CYS A 256 23.32 2.62 -29.23
N ASP A 257 22.90 1.74 -30.14
CA ASP A 257 22.03 2.11 -31.26
C ASP A 257 20.70 2.67 -30.76
N TYR A 258 20.10 2.04 -29.75
CA TYR A 258 18.90 2.59 -29.13
C TYR A 258 19.17 3.96 -28.48
N GLY A 259 20.27 4.14 -27.75
CA GLY A 259 20.67 5.43 -27.19
C GLY A 259 20.79 6.53 -28.26
N ARG A 260 21.39 6.21 -29.41
CA ARG A 260 21.53 7.13 -30.55
C ARG A 260 20.19 7.44 -31.21
N THR A 261 19.29 6.47 -31.37
CA THR A 261 17.92 6.75 -31.88
C THR A 261 17.15 7.73 -31.00
N LYS A 262 17.57 7.84 -29.73
CA LYS A 262 17.01 8.79 -28.78
C LYS A 262 17.73 10.13 -28.77
N GLN A 263 18.86 10.29 -29.47
CA GLN A 263 19.72 11.48 -29.47
C GLN A 263 20.40 11.71 -28.11
N LEU A 264 20.90 10.66 -27.47
CA LEU A 264 21.78 10.79 -26.31
C LEU A 264 23.24 10.98 -26.75
N PRO A 265 24.05 11.80 -26.03
CA PRO A 265 25.49 11.85 -26.26
C PRO A 265 26.15 10.49 -26.04
N ASP A 266 27.09 10.11 -26.90
CA ASP A 266 27.76 8.79 -26.85
C ASP A 266 28.43 8.51 -25.48
N GLN A 267 28.95 9.54 -24.82
CA GLN A 267 29.54 9.42 -23.48
C GLN A 267 28.51 9.00 -22.43
N ILE A 268 27.32 9.60 -22.44
CA ILE A 268 26.22 9.25 -21.53
C ILE A 268 25.72 7.83 -21.80
N ILE A 269 25.65 7.44 -23.08
CA ILE A 269 25.26 6.07 -23.46
C ILE A 269 26.25 5.05 -22.90
N ALA A 270 27.56 5.33 -22.97
CA ALA A 270 28.60 4.46 -22.45
C ALA A 270 28.51 4.32 -20.92
N ASP A 271 28.39 5.44 -20.20
CA ASP A 271 28.26 5.44 -18.73
C ASP A 271 27.00 4.68 -18.27
N GLU A 272 25.87 4.88 -18.95
CA GLU A 272 24.62 4.17 -18.66
C GLU A 272 24.71 2.67 -18.96
N PHE A 273 25.48 2.28 -19.98
CA PHE A 273 25.70 0.86 -20.27
C PHE A 273 26.57 0.20 -19.19
N GLU A 274 27.59 0.88 -18.70
CA GLU A 274 28.39 0.41 -17.56
C GLU A 274 27.54 0.29 -16.28
N GLY A 275 26.69 1.29 -16.01
CA GLY A 275 25.73 1.26 -14.91
C GLY A 275 24.72 0.10 -15.04
N PHE A 276 24.15 -0.09 -16.22
CA PHE A 276 23.21 -1.18 -16.52
C PHE A 276 23.84 -2.55 -16.30
N THR A 277 25.05 -2.77 -16.83
CA THR A 277 25.75 -4.04 -16.72
C THR A 277 26.14 -4.34 -15.28
N GLY A 278 26.75 -3.38 -14.57
CA GLY A 278 27.11 -3.52 -13.16
C GLY A 278 25.91 -3.80 -12.26
N HIS A 279 24.79 -3.08 -12.47
CA HIS A 279 23.56 -3.27 -11.69
C HIS A 279 23.01 -4.69 -11.79
N HIS A 280 22.94 -5.22 -13.01
CA HIS A 280 22.34 -6.53 -13.25
C HIS A 280 23.29 -7.70 -12.97
N GLN A 281 24.60 -7.50 -13.10
CA GLN A 281 25.62 -8.45 -12.63
C GLN A 281 25.58 -8.58 -11.10
N ALA A 282 25.59 -7.46 -10.36
CA ALA A 282 25.54 -7.48 -8.90
C ALA A 282 24.25 -8.10 -8.33
N LYS A 283 23.12 -7.95 -9.05
CA LYS A 283 21.83 -8.52 -8.65
C LYS A 283 21.58 -9.94 -9.13
N GLY A 284 22.43 -10.51 -9.97
CA GLY A 284 22.20 -11.82 -10.60
C GLY A 284 20.89 -11.89 -11.38
N SER A 285 20.52 -10.82 -12.09
CA SER A 285 19.26 -10.77 -12.85
C SER A 285 19.29 -11.73 -14.05
N VAL A 286 18.13 -12.31 -14.37
CA VAL A 286 17.93 -13.11 -15.59
C VAL A 286 16.82 -12.50 -16.44
N PHE A 287 17.03 -12.42 -17.76
CA PHE A 287 16.02 -11.92 -18.70
C PHE A 287 15.90 -12.84 -19.91
N ALA A 288 14.71 -12.85 -20.50
CA ALA A 288 14.48 -13.49 -21.79
C ALA A 288 14.99 -12.64 -22.96
N ASP A 289 15.11 -11.33 -22.77
CA ASP A 289 15.60 -10.37 -23.76
C ASP A 289 16.36 -9.24 -23.04
N TRP A 290 17.68 -9.31 -23.10
CA TRP A 290 18.56 -8.31 -22.51
C TRP A 290 18.54 -6.98 -23.25
N ALA A 291 18.28 -6.97 -24.56
CA ALA A 291 18.18 -5.74 -25.33
C ALA A 291 16.95 -4.94 -24.92
N ALA A 292 15.79 -5.58 -24.77
CA ALA A 292 14.58 -4.94 -24.28
C ALA A 292 14.73 -4.38 -22.84
N ALA A 293 15.44 -5.11 -21.98
CA ALA A 293 15.77 -4.64 -20.63
C ALA A 293 16.64 -3.37 -20.67
N GLY A 294 17.66 -3.35 -21.54
CA GLY A 294 18.52 -2.19 -21.75
C GLY A 294 17.79 -0.96 -22.31
N GLN A 295 16.88 -1.15 -23.26
CA GLN A 295 16.04 -0.06 -23.78
C GLN A 295 15.15 0.56 -22.68
N ASN A 296 14.60 -0.27 -21.79
CA ASN A 296 13.79 0.22 -20.68
C ASN A 296 14.65 0.96 -19.63
N TRP A 297 15.89 0.52 -19.42
CA TRP A 297 16.87 1.23 -18.60
C TRP A 297 17.11 2.65 -19.11
N LEU A 298 17.48 2.79 -20.40
CA LEU A 298 17.72 4.10 -21.02
C LEU A 298 16.48 5.02 -21.01
N ARG A 299 15.29 4.44 -21.16
CA ARG A 299 14.03 5.22 -21.08
C ARG A 299 13.81 5.81 -19.69
N ARG A 300 14.20 5.09 -18.64
CA ARG A 300 14.06 5.55 -17.24
C ARG A 300 15.18 6.51 -16.86
N ALA A 301 16.42 6.26 -17.28
CA ALA A 301 17.55 7.18 -17.07
C ALA A 301 17.21 8.59 -17.58
N ARG A 302 16.58 8.70 -18.76
CA ARG A 302 16.06 9.96 -19.30
C ARG A 302 15.06 10.70 -18.42
N GLN A 303 14.24 9.99 -17.66
CA GLN A 303 13.25 10.62 -16.76
C GLN A 303 13.92 11.26 -15.54
N PHE A 304 15.13 10.83 -15.18
CA PHE A 304 15.90 11.40 -14.08
C PHE A 304 16.86 12.51 -14.52
N SER A 305 17.28 12.53 -15.78
CA SER A 305 18.18 13.57 -16.32
C SER A 305 17.48 14.79 -16.91
N GLN A 306 16.13 14.83 -16.94
CA GLN A 306 15.44 16.09 -17.23
C GLN A 306 15.52 17.01 -16.00
N PRO A 307 16.05 18.24 -16.13
CA PRO A 307 15.97 19.20 -15.03
C PRO A 307 14.50 19.42 -14.69
N ARG A 308 14.15 19.31 -13.40
CA ARG A 308 12.83 19.69 -12.88
C ARG A 308 12.60 21.17 -13.22
N SER A 309 11.89 21.44 -14.31
CA SER A 309 11.37 22.76 -14.61
C SER A 309 10.28 23.08 -13.58
N GLY A 310 10.66 23.81 -12.54
CA GLY A 310 9.72 24.27 -11.51
C GLY A 310 10.35 24.47 -10.13
N ALA A 311 11.42 25.26 -10.03
CA ALA A 311 11.74 25.92 -8.77
C ALA A 311 11.16 27.35 -8.85
N PRO A 312 10.21 27.73 -7.98
CA PRO A 312 9.70 29.09 -7.97
C PRO A 312 10.80 30.03 -7.44
N ASN A 313 11.19 30.98 -8.29
CA ASN A 313 12.02 32.11 -7.91
C ASN A 313 11.34 32.94 -6.80
N GLY A 314 12.14 33.33 -5.81
CA GLY A 314 12.00 34.59 -5.09
C GLY A 314 10.85 34.68 -4.07
N ARG A 315 11.20 34.63 -2.78
CA ARG A 315 10.43 35.32 -1.74
C ARG A 315 10.50 36.84 -2.00
N PRO A 316 9.39 37.58 -2.03
CA PRO A 316 9.44 39.01 -1.74
C PRO A 316 9.53 39.19 -0.22
N GLN A 317 10.54 39.92 0.21
CA GLN A 317 10.58 40.58 1.52
C GLN A 317 9.60 41.75 1.47
N ILE A 318 8.47 41.67 2.20
CA ILE A 318 7.87 42.71 3.07
C ILE A 318 7.02 41.98 4.11
#